data_AF-X1UK19-F1
#
_entry.id   AF-X1UK19-F1
#
_cell.length_a   1.000
_cell.length_b   1.000
_cell.length_c   1.000
_cell.angle_alpha   90.00
_cell.angle_beta   90.00
_cell.angle_gamma   90.00
#
_symmetry.space_group_name_H-M   'P 1'
#
loop_
_entity.id
_entity.type
_entity.pdbx_description
1 polymer ?
#
loop_
_entity_poly.entity_id
_entity_poly.type
_entity_poly.pdbx_seq_one_letter_code
_entity_poly.pdbx_strand_id
1 'polypeptide(L)'
;MEQVNWIGSDVWFAHSVHVNEDEIDQYARTGCGVAHCPSSNMRLASGIAPILKMLTSGVKVGLGVDGSASNDSSHMLGEVRQAMLLSRLGASLEGASLSSDDA
;
A
#
# COMPACT_ATOMS: atom_id res chain seq x y z
N MET A 1 -10.11 6.43 -14.24
CA MET A 1 -10.23 7.56 -13.29
C MET A 1 -10.03 8.90 -13.98
N GLU A 2 -9.02 9.05 -14.85
CA GLU A 2 -8.78 10.28 -15.64
C GLU A 2 -10.02 10.77 -16.40
N GLN A 3 -10.65 9.90 -17.19
CA GLN A 3 -11.77 10.26 -18.07
C GLN A 3 -12.99 10.82 -17.30
N VAL A 4 -13.07 10.55 -15.99
CA VAL A 4 -14.16 11.00 -15.11
C VAL A 4 -13.70 12.03 -14.09
N ASN A 5 -12.50 12.60 -14.26
CA ASN A 5 -11.91 13.62 -13.38
C ASN A 5 -11.82 13.20 -11.90
N TRP A 6 -11.56 11.92 -11.64
CA TRP A 6 -11.31 11.39 -10.29
C TRP A 6 -9.81 11.21 -10.04
N ILE A 7 -9.04 12.22 -10.42
CA ILE A 7 -7.60 12.29 -10.17
C ILE A 7 -7.29 13.73 -9.78
N GLY A 8 -6.62 13.92 -8.64
CA GLY A 8 -6.31 15.22 -8.08
C GLY A 8 -5.87 15.14 -6.63
N SER A 9 -5.50 16.30 -6.08
CA SER A 9 -5.00 16.43 -4.71
C SER A 9 -6.04 16.17 -3.61
N ASP A 10 -7.31 16.11 -3.99
CA ASP A 10 -8.48 15.82 -3.15
C ASP A 10 -8.98 14.37 -3.30
N VAL A 11 -8.28 13.55 -4.08
CA VAL A 11 -8.63 12.13 -4.31
C VAL A 11 -7.62 11.22 -3.64
N TRP A 12 -8.11 10.12 -3.05
CA TRP A 12 -7.26 9.01 -2.60
C TRP A 12 -7.82 7.66 -3.03
N PHE A 13 -6.91 6.72 -3.34
CA PHE A 13 -7.26 5.36 -3.72
C PHE A 13 -6.98 4.38 -2.58
N ALA A 14 -7.98 3.58 -2.21
CA ALA A 14 -7.80 2.52 -1.23
C ALA A 14 -6.98 1.36 -1.82
N HIS A 15 -6.19 0.71 -0.96
CA HIS A 15 -5.41 -0.51 -1.24
C HIS A 15 -4.21 -0.32 -2.17
N SER A 16 -4.45 0.09 -3.42
CA SER A 16 -3.45 0.26 -4.48
C SER A 16 -2.45 -0.90 -4.58
N VAL A 17 -2.94 -2.15 -4.51
CA VAL A 17 -2.07 -3.34 -4.49
C VAL A 17 -1.44 -3.64 -5.86
N HIS A 18 -2.21 -3.46 -6.93
CA HIS A 18 -1.83 -3.85 -8.28
C HIS A 18 -1.47 -2.68 -9.19
N VAL A 19 -1.11 -1.52 -8.61
CA VAL A 19 -0.73 -0.37 -9.41
C VAL A 19 0.64 -0.59 -10.07
N ASN A 20 0.77 -0.13 -11.30
CA ASN A 20 2.03 -0.14 -12.04
C ASN A 20 2.85 1.16 -11.85
N GLU A 21 4.03 1.24 -12.46
CA GLU A 21 4.94 2.40 -12.31
C GLU A 21 4.33 3.69 -12.88
N ASP A 22 3.68 3.63 -14.05
CA ASP A 22 3.03 4.79 -14.66
C ASP A 22 1.89 5.35 -13.78
N GLU A 23 1.15 4.46 -13.12
CA GLU A 23 0.08 4.82 -12.18
C GLU A 23 0.63 5.44 -10.89
N ILE A 24 1.76 4.94 -10.37
CA ILE A 24 2.45 5.54 -9.22
C ILE A 24 2.95 6.96 -9.58
N ASP A 25 3.58 7.12 -10.74
CA ASP A 25 4.03 8.42 -11.25
C ASP A 25 2.85 9.38 -11.46
N GLN A 26 1.72 8.85 -11.91
CA GLN A 26 0.50 9.64 -11.99
C GLN A 26 0.04 10.12 -10.62
N TYR A 27 -0.03 9.24 -9.61
CA TYR A 27 -0.42 9.65 -8.25
C TYR A 27 0.49 10.75 -7.70
N ALA A 28 1.81 10.62 -7.91
CA ALA A 28 2.78 11.61 -7.48
C ALA A 28 2.56 12.97 -8.19
N ARG A 29 2.42 12.96 -9.53
CA ARG A 29 2.24 14.17 -10.33
C ARG A 29 0.95 14.92 -10.02
N THR A 30 -0.15 14.19 -9.80
CA THR A 30 -1.48 14.80 -9.58
C THR A 30 -1.78 15.05 -8.11
N GLY A 31 -0.93 14.54 -7.21
CA GLY A 31 -1.07 14.70 -5.77
C GLY A 31 -2.12 13.79 -5.14
N CYS A 32 -2.56 12.74 -5.85
CA CYS A 32 -3.45 11.72 -5.30
C CYS A 32 -2.84 11.03 -4.08
N GLY A 33 -3.70 10.70 -3.13
CA GLY A 33 -3.34 9.90 -1.96
C GLY A 33 -3.56 8.39 -2.17
N VAL A 34 -2.99 7.60 -1.27
CA VAL A 34 -3.27 6.17 -1.14
C VAL A 34 -3.63 5.87 0.32
N ALA A 35 -4.72 5.15 0.53
CA ALA A 35 -5.07 4.58 1.83
C ALA A 35 -4.62 3.11 1.88
N HIS A 36 -3.50 2.84 2.57
CA HIS A 36 -2.96 1.50 2.72
C HIS A 36 -3.71 0.72 3.80
N CYS A 37 -4.29 -0.43 3.42
CA CYS A 37 -5.08 -1.29 4.31
C CYS A 37 -4.44 -2.67 4.45
N PRO A 38 -3.29 -2.80 5.17
CA PRO A 38 -2.47 -4.02 5.16
C PRO A 38 -3.20 -5.25 5.67
N SER A 39 -3.98 -5.16 6.76
CA SER A 39 -4.68 -6.34 7.29
C SER A 39 -5.72 -6.87 6.32
N SER A 40 -6.49 -5.98 5.67
CA SER A 40 -7.47 -6.35 4.65
C SER A 40 -6.81 -7.00 3.44
N ASN A 41 -5.72 -6.40 2.94
CA ASN A 41 -4.96 -6.96 1.82
C ASN A 41 -4.44 -8.37 2.12
N MET A 42 -3.94 -8.62 3.34
CA MET A 42 -3.48 -9.95 3.75
C MET A 42 -4.63 -10.93 3.93
N ARG A 43 -5.71 -10.52 4.61
CA ARG A 43 -6.85 -11.40 4.89
C ARG A 43 -7.57 -11.87 3.63
N LEU A 44 -7.72 -10.97 2.65
CA LEU A 44 -8.35 -11.27 1.36
C LEU A 44 -7.39 -11.90 0.35
N ALA A 45 -6.11 -12.09 0.73
CA ALA A 45 -5.05 -12.53 -0.17
C ALA A 45 -4.90 -11.64 -1.42
N SER A 46 -5.20 -10.34 -1.30
CA SER A 46 -5.09 -9.37 -2.40
C SER A 46 -3.64 -9.15 -2.81
N GLY A 47 -2.70 -9.19 -1.85
CA GLY A 47 -1.26 -9.05 -2.10
C GLY A 47 -0.58 -7.93 -1.29
N ILE A 48 0.62 -7.56 -1.71
CA ILE A 48 1.46 -6.56 -1.04
C ILE A 48 1.44 -5.28 -1.87
N ALA A 49 0.89 -4.20 -1.32
CA ALA A 49 0.93 -2.91 -2.01
C ALA A 49 2.38 -2.36 -2.06
N PRO A 50 2.83 -1.77 -3.18
CA PRO A 50 4.20 -1.27 -3.34
C PRO A 50 4.42 0.07 -2.62
N ILE A 51 4.15 0.11 -1.31
CA ILE A 51 4.13 1.34 -0.49
C ILE A 51 5.49 2.03 -0.46
N LEU A 52 6.60 1.28 -0.40
CA LEU A 52 7.93 1.90 -0.43
C LEU A 52 8.15 2.66 -1.74
N LYS A 53 7.81 2.06 -2.90
CA LYS A 53 7.91 2.72 -4.20
C LYS A 53 7.03 3.97 -4.30
N MET A 54 5.81 3.91 -3.77
CA MET A 54 4.91 5.07 -3.71
C MET A 54 5.52 6.22 -2.88
N LEU A 55 6.01 5.92 -1.68
CA LEU A 55 6.62 6.91 -0.79
C LEU A 55 7.88 7.52 -1.41
N THR A 56 8.75 6.72 -2.02
CA THR A 56 9.97 7.22 -2.68
C THR A 56 9.67 8.08 -3.92
N SER A 57 8.53 7.84 -4.57
CA SER A 57 8.06 8.64 -5.71
C SER A 57 7.31 9.91 -5.29
N GLY A 58 7.10 10.13 -3.99
CA GLY A 58 6.42 11.32 -3.46
C GLY A 58 4.90 11.20 -3.34
N VAL A 59 4.33 9.99 -3.47
CA VAL A 59 2.90 9.76 -3.26
C VAL A 59 2.56 9.91 -1.77
N LYS A 60 1.43 10.57 -1.47
CA LYS A 60 0.92 10.69 -0.10
C LYS A 60 0.26 9.38 0.32
N VAL A 61 0.83 8.68 1.30
CA VAL A 61 0.28 7.42 1.81
C VAL A 61 -0.23 7.60 3.23
N GLY A 62 -1.49 7.24 3.46
CA GLY A 62 -2.12 7.09 4.78
C GLY A 62 -2.40 5.63 5.11
N LEU A 63 -2.85 5.37 6.34
CA LEU A 63 -3.28 4.05 6.79
C LEU A 63 -4.80 4.00 6.93
N GLY A 64 -5.40 2.88 6.55
CA GLY A 64 -6.83 2.62 6.70
C GLY A 64 -7.08 1.23 7.24
N VAL A 65 -8.09 1.08 8.11
CA VAL A 65 -8.52 -0.24 8.57
C VAL A 65 -9.33 -0.99 7.52
N ASP A 66 -9.93 -0.33 6.53
CA ASP A 66 -10.98 -0.91 5.67
C ASP A 66 -12.22 -1.36 6.49
N GLY A 67 -13.13 -2.13 5.90
CA GLY A 67 -14.36 -2.59 6.55
C GLY A 67 -14.17 -3.75 7.54
N SER A 68 -15.14 -3.92 8.44
CA SER A 68 -15.15 -5.00 9.44
C SER A 68 -15.20 -6.41 8.83
N ALA A 69 -15.68 -6.56 7.59
CA ALA A 69 -15.69 -7.85 6.89
C ALA A 69 -14.27 -8.35 6.53
N SER A 70 -13.31 -7.44 6.37
CA SER A 70 -11.95 -7.69 5.89
C SER A 70 -10.86 -7.22 6.86
N ASN A 71 -11.19 -6.47 7.91
CA ASN A 71 -10.28 -6.15 9.01
C ASN A 71 -10.58 -6.91 10.31
N ASP A 72 -11.88 -7.07 10.61
CA ASP A 72 -12.56 -7.46 11.87
C ASP A 72 -12.24 -6.74 13.17
N SER A 73 -11.11 -6.04 13.30
CA SER A 73 -10.67 -5.46 14.58
C SER A 73 -10.86 -3.94 14.71
N SER A 74 -10.95 -3.20 13.59
CA SER A 74 -10.96 -1.74 13.55
C SER A 74 -9.82 -1.09 14.37
N HIS A 75 -8.66 -1.74 14.42
CA HIS A 75 -7.57 -1.39 15.31
C HIS A 75 -6.43 -0.67 14.57
N MET A 76 -6.41 0.68 14.66
CA MET A 76 -5.42 1.50 13.93
C MET A 76 -3.95 1.23 14.31
N LEU A 77 -3.63 1.03 15.59
CA LEU A 77 -2.26 0.66 15.98
C LEU A 77 -1.89 -0.75 15.50
N GLY A 78 -2.90 -1.63 15.37
CA GLY A 78 -2.77 -2.91 14.69
C GLY A 78 -2.36 -2.74 13.23
N GLU A 79 -3.03 -1.86 12.48
CA GLU A 79 -2.67 -1.57 11.09
C GLU A 79 -1.24 -1.03 10.95
N VAL A 80 -0.78 -0.18 11.88
CA VAL A 80 0.61 0.32 11.87
C VAL A 80 1.60 -0.84 11.98
N ARG A 81 1.36 -1.77 12.92
CA ARG A 81 2.20 -2.97 13.08
C ARG A 81 2.16 -3.85 11.83
N GLN A 82 0.98 -4.05 11.24
CA GLN A 82 0.81 -4.88 10.06
C GLN A 82 1.47 -4.26 8.83
N ALA A 83 1.38 -2.94 8.64
CA ALA A 83 2.10 -2.22 7.58
C ALA A 83 3.62 -2.45 7.68
N MET A 84 4.18 -2.32 8.89
CA MET A 84 5.62 -2.54 9.13
C MET A 84 6.04 -3.99 8.82
N LEU A 85 5.29 -4.98 9.30
CA LEU A 85 5.59 -6.39 9.07
C LEU A 85 5.46 -6.77 7.59
N LEU A 86 4.38 -6.34 6.94
CA LEU A 86 4.12 -6.62 5.52
C LEU A 86 5.20 -5.99 4.63
N SER A 87 5.66 -4.78 4.95
CA SER A 87 6.75 -4.13 4.23
C SER A 87 8.06 -4.92 4.34
N ARG A 88 8.38 -5.46 5.53
CA ARG A 88 9.55 -6.33 5.73
C ARG A 88 9.44 -7.64 4.97
N LEU A 89 8.26 -8.26 4.99
CA LEU A 89 8.01 -9.48 4.22
C LEU A 89 8.16 -9.22 2.71
N GLY A 90 7.58 -8.14 2.20
CA GLY A 90 7.76 -7.73 0.80
C GLY A 90 9.23 -7.52 0.44
N ALA A 91 9.99 -6.78 1.26
CA ALA A 91 11.42 -6.57 1.03
C ALA A 91 12.23 -7.89 1.01
N SER A 92 11.81 -8.91 1.76
CA SER A 92 12.48 -10.22 1.72
C SER A 92 12.39 -10.89 0.35
N LEU A 93 11.29 -10.66 -0.40
CA LEU A 93 11.13 -11.15 -1.77
C LEU A 93 12.08 -10.46 -2.75
N GLU A 94 12.56 -9.26 -2.39
CA GLU A 94 13.55 -8.48 -3.14
C GLU A 94 14.99 -8.71 -2.63
N GLY A 95 15.19 -9.72 -1.76
CA GLY A 95 16.53 -10.10 -1.28
C GLY A 95 17.02 -9.35 -0.04
N ALA A 96 16.15 -8.61 0.67
CA ALA A 96 16.55 -7.93 1.91
C ALA A 96 16.80 -8.88 3.10
N SER A 97 16.43 -10.16 2.98
CA SER A 97 16.68 -11.15 4.03
C SER A 97 17.98 -11.90 3.75
N LEU A 98 18.94 -11.82 4.68
CA LEU A 98 20.20 -12.58 4.70
C LEU A 98 19.99 -14.06 5.08
N SER A 99 18.89 -14.67 4.65
CA SER A 99 18.56 -16.07 4.96
C SER A 99 18.59 -16.98 3.73
N SER A 100 19.22 -16.52 2.65
CA SER A 100 19.59 -17.36 1.51
C SER A 100 20.81 -18.21 1.85
N ASP A 101 20.95 -19.37 1.21
CA ASP A 101 22.03 -20.34 1.47
C ASP A 101 23.46 -19.78 1.31
N ASP A 102 23.61 -18.62 0.67
CA ASP A 102 24.89 -17.90 0.44
C ASP A 102 25.08 -16.64 1.32
N ALA A 103 24.27 -16.44 2.37
CA ALA A 103 24.35 -15.26 3.25
C ALA A 103 25.36 -15.39 4.41
#